data_AF-A0A2A6F8P7-F1
#
_entry.id   AF-A0A2A6F8P7-F1
#
_cell.length_a   1.000
_cell.length_b   1.000
_cell.length_c   1.000
_cell.angle_alpha   90.00
_cell.angle_beta   90.00
_cell.angle_gamma   90.00
#
_symmetry.space_group_name_H-M   'P 1'
#
loop_
_entity.id
_entity.type
_entity.pdbx_description
1 polymer ?
#
loop_
_entity_poly.entity_id
_entity_poly.type
_entity_poly.pdbx_seq_one_letter_code
_entity_poly.pdbx_strand_id
1 'polypeptide(L)'
;MMLRRRALALLFFVAGLSVDLPAAGSRQNSAPAQFTAPVTMDLPDYLQPATDPAFGTEFVRITKPGVLGNGAVCGKEYCTHRYSSAQAWNSDQSLIVITNGCNGMCFLDGRTYAPLFRRARSIECEWHPQNAELMICVAGRQISTWAPRTNREDVVFVSNDYRDLHFGPGKGNPSRDGNRIAVRALRENGEVVVFAYDLKERKKFPDIELDQLGGTNGACSISPLGTSILCLQEIISGIEQGFIFTVDGTLRQKWIEHHRPGHGDMTVDEDGSEVYVGISKSSPDKFQVIKRRLSDGKVTPLTKYGEVMHASLRSLTRPGWVFLTYGGDPDEIAAQPDWAPYAQEVIALRIDGSGEVRRIAQSRSTQLDYRSETHASPSPDGSQVIWSSNWGVPGGPVYDFVSRLDWPEEPSSNRKEIVTNGIH
;
A
#
# COMPACT_ATOMS: atom_id res chain seq x y z
N MET A 1 -42.96 -7.96 -85.04
CA MET A 1 -44.01 -8.68 -84.29
C MET A 1 -43.88 -8.30 -82.82
N MET A 2 -44.93 -7.68 -82.25
CA MET A 2 -45.20 -7.37 -80.83
C MET A 2 -44.18 -6.50 -80.05
N LEU A 3 -44.41 -5.23 -79.67
CA LEU A 3 -45.40 -4.55 -78.80
C LEU A 3 -45.23 -4.78 -77.27
N ARG A 4 -45.07 -3.65 -76.53
CA ARG A 4 -45.43 -3.37 -75.11
C ARG A 4 -44.53 -4.01 -74.02
N ARG A 5 -44.35 -3.48 -72.79
CA ARG A 5 -44.89 -2.34 -72.01
C ARG A 5 -44.00 -2.14 -70.76
N ARG A 6 -44.13 -0.95 -70.12
CA ARG A 6 -43.62 -0.55 -68.79
C ARG A 6 -44.07 -1.48 -67.63
N ALA A 7 -43.23 -1.66 -66.60
CA ALA A 7 -43.58 -1.87 -65.18
C ALA A 7 -42.29 -1.85 -64.32
N LEU A 8 -42.13 -0.86 -63.44
CA LEU A 8 -42.36 -0.91 -61.97
C LEU A 8 -41.16 -1.50 -61.18
N ALA A 9 -40.36 -0.60 -60.60
CA ALA A 9 -39.37 -0.94 -59.58
C ALA A 9 -40.07 -1.14 -58.24
N LEU A 10 -40.01 -2.35 -57.67
CA LEU A 10 -40.36 -2.63 -56.28
C LEU A 10 -39.14 -2.36 -55.39
N LEU A 11 -39.29 -1.42 -54.45
CA LEU A 11 -38.44 -1.30 -53.28
C LEU A 11 -38.74 -2.45 -52.32
N PHE A 12 -37.74 -3.27 -52.01
CA PHE A 12 -37.78 -4.19 -50.86
C PHE A 12 -37.24 -3.46 -49.63
N PHE A 13 -38.15 -3.10 -48.71
CA PHE A 13 -37.79 -2.79 -47.33
C PHE A 13 -37.48 -4.12 -46.61
N VAL A 14 -36.21 -4.36 -46.29
CA VAL A 14 -35.84 -5.40 -45.32
C VAL A 14 -35.76 -4.71 -43.96
N ALA A 15 -36.77 -4.96 -43.12
CA ALA A 15 -36.73 -4.63 -41.70
C ALA A 15 -35.69 -5.55 -41.03
N GLY A 16 -34.54 -5.01 -40.64
CA GLY A 16 -33.58 -5.70 -39.79
C GLY A 16 -34.16 -5.83 -38.39
N LEU A 17 -34.59 -7.04 -38.02
CA LEU A 17 -34.83 -7.42 -36.65
C LEU A 17 -33.47 -7.53 -35.95
N SER A 18 -33.14 -6.54 -35.13
CA SER A 18 -32.05 -6.63 -34.17
C SER A 18 -32.38 -7.73 -33.16
N VAL A 19 -31.67 -8.84 -33.23
CA VAL A 19 -31.71 -9.88 -32.20
C VAL A 19 -30.76 -9.41 -31.10
N ASP A 20 -31.32 -8.75 -30.08
CA ASP A 20 -30.62 -8.52 -28.82
C ASP A 20 -30.41 -9.87 -28.14
N LEU A 21 -29.20 -10.44 -28.31
CA LEU A 21 -28.72 -11.49 -27.43
C LEU A 21 -28.38 -10.87 -26.07
N PRO A 22 -29.02 -11.27 -24.97
CA PRO A 22 -28.57 -10.84 -23.66
C PRO A 22 -27.22 -11.50 -23.42
N ALA A 23 -26.16 -10.70 -23.42
CA ALA A 23 -24.89 -11.11 -22.83
C ALA A 23 -25.18 -11.43 -21.36
N ALA A 24 -25.18 -12.71 -21.03
CA ALA A 24 -25.19 -13.19 -19.66
C ALA A 24 -23.83 -12.87 -19.02
N GLY A 25 -23.58 -11.59 -18.76
CA GLY A 25 -22.60 -11.16 -17.81
C GLY A 25 -23.17 -11.44 -16.42
N SER A 26 -22.56 -12.36 -15.69
CA SER A 26 -22.80 -12.54 -14.27
C SER A 26 -22.41 -11.24 -13.55
N ARG A 27 -23.32 -10.28 -13.48
CA ARG A 27 -23.35 -9.33 -12.37
C ARG A 27 -23.65 -10.17 -11.15
N GLN A 28 -22.60 -10.62 -10.45
CA GLN A 28 -22.77 -10.89 -9.04
C GLN A 28 -23.20 -9.56 -8.44
N ASN A 29 -24.50 -9.45 -8.12
CA ASN A 29 -24.97 -8.45 -7.18
C ASN A 29 -24.22 -8.75 -5.88
N SER A 30 -23.10 -8.07 -5.65
CA SER A 30 -22.49 -7.99 -4.34
C SER A 30 -23.52 -7.32 -3.46
N ALA A 31 -24.25 -8.11 -2.68
CA ALA A 31 -25.10 -7.58 -1.64
C ALA A 31 -24.24 -6.64 -0.78
N PRO A 32 -24.77 -5.48 -0.34
CA PRO A 32 -23.99 -4.58 0.51
C PRO A 32 -23.46 -5.38 1.69
N ALA A 33 -22.17 -5.26 1.96
CA ALA A 33 -21.54 -5.92 3.10
C ALA A 33 -22.35 -5.59 4.35
N GLN A 34 -22.67 -6.61 5.15
CA GLN A 34 -23.34 -6.43 6.43
C GLN A 34 -22.31 -6.40 7.54
N PHE A 35 -22.63 -5.67 8.60
CA PHE A 35 -21.82 -5.67 9.80
C PHE A 35 -21.70 -7.09 10.36
N THR A 36 -20.52 -7.43 10.87
CA THR A 36 -20.28 -8.70 11.55
C THR A 36 -19.61 -8.41 12.87
N ALA A 37 -20.31 -8.71 13.96
CA ALA A 37 -19.81 -8.45 15.30
C ALA A 37 -18.47 -9.18 15.55
N PRO A 38 -17.56 -8.57 16.33
CA PRO A 38 -16.36 -9.25 16.79
C PRO A 38 -16.68 -10.57 17.48
N VAL A 39 -16.02 -11.64 17.05
CA VAL A 39 -16.15 -12.97 17.63
C VAL A 39 -14.98 -13.19 18.59
N THR A 40 -15.30 -13.43 19.87
CA THR A 40 -14.30 -13.70 20.91
C THR A 40 -13.47 -14.93 20.58
N MET A 41 -12.16 -14.84 20.81
CA MET A 41 -11.18 -15.89 20.58
C MET A 41 -9.98 -15.69 21.52
N ASP A 42 -9.44 -16.77 22.08
CA ASP A 42 -8.19 -16.70 22.85
C ASP A 42 -7.01 -16.28 21.96
N LEU A 43 -6.03 -15.59 22.54
CA LEU A 43 -4.80 -15.22 21.83
C LEU A 43 -4.05 -16.48 21.37
N PRO A 44 -3.86 -16.71 20.06
CA PRO A 44 -3.18 -17.91 19.59
C PRO A 44 -1.73 -17.98 20.07
N ASP A 45 -1.25 -19.19 20.33
CA ASP A 45 0.15 -19.41 20.69
C ASP A 45 1.12 -19.00 19.56
N TYR A 46 2.33 -18.62 19.96
CA TYR A 46 3.37 -18.20 19.01
C TYR A 46 3.67 -19.30 17.99
N LEU A 47 3.63 -18.95 16.70
CA LEU A 47 3.80 -19.85 15.55
C LEU A 47 2.78 -21.00 15.44
N GLN A 48 1.65 -20.91 16.14
CA GLN A 48 0.54 -21.85 15.95
C GLN A 48 -0.49 -21.26 14.97
N PRO A 49 -0.92 -22.02 13.95
CA PRO A 49 -2.03 -21.63 13.10
C PRO A 49 -3.34 -21.49 13.88
N ALA A 50 -4.12 -20.49 13.50
CA ALA A 50 -5.46 -20.24 13.99
C ALA A 50 -6.35 -19.84 12.81
N THR A 51 -7.66 -19.97 12.97
CA THR A 51 -8.65 -19.58 11.96
C THR A 51 -9.51 -18.48 12.53
N ASP A 52 -9.67 -17.37 11.81
CA ASP A 52 -10.59 -16.32 12.22
C ASP A 52 -12.02 -16.86 12.16
N PRO A 53 -12.76 -16.96 13.29
CA PRO A 53 -14.07 -17.58 13.32
C PRO A 53 -15.16 -16.80 12.58
N ALA A 54 -14.94 -15.52 12.27
CA ALA A 54 -15.91 -14.71 11.53
C ALA A 54 -15.78 -14.91 10.01
N PHE A 55 -14.54 -15.04 9.50
CA PHE A 55 -14.27 -15.07 8.06
C PHE A 55 -13.67 -16.37 7.52
N GLY A 56 -13.25 -17.29 8.40
CA GLY A 56 -12.62 -18.56 8.02
C GLY A 56 -11.17 -18.42 7.53
N THR A 57 -10.59 -17.23 7.57
CA THR A 57 -9.22 -16.97 7.13
C THR A 57 -8.20 -17.53 8.13
N GLU A 58 -7.22 -18.30 7.65
CA GLU A 58 -6.11 -18.75 8.48
C GLU A 58 -5.13 -17.61 8.78
N PHE A 59 -4.61 -17.59 10.01
CA PHE A 59 -3.56 -16.67 10.42
C PHE A 59 -2.63 -17.29 11.47
N VAL A 60 -1.46 -16.69 11.65
CA VAL A 60 -0.44 -17.12 12.63
C VAL A 60 0.07 -15.90 13.39
N ARG A 61 0.23 -16.00 14.72
CA ARG A 61 0.98 -15.00 15.50
C ARG A 61 2.49 -15.20 15.33
N ILE A 62 3.18 -14.20 14.79
CA ILE A 62 4.59 -14.29 14.37
C ILE A 62 5.57 -13.53 15.26
N THR A 63 5.09 -12.83 16.29
CA THR A 63 5.94 -12.25 17.33
C THR A 63 5.42 -12.55 18.74
N LYS A 64 6.33 -12.53 19.71
CA LYS A 64 6.04 -12.65 21.15
C LYS A 64 7.11 -11.90 21.95
N PRO A 65 6.87 -11.50 23.20
CA PRO A 65 7.88 -10.85 24.03
C PRO A 65 9.05 -11.78 24.33
N GLY A 66 10.26 -11.24 24.39
CA GLY A 66 11.47 -12.00 24.70
C GLY A 66 12.07 -12.70 23.48
N VAL A 67 12.70 -13.86 23.72
CA VAL A 67 13.51 -14.55 22.70
C VAL A 67 12.62 -15.23 21.66
N LEU A 68 12.83 -14.87 20.39
CA LEU A 68 12.24 -15.59 19.25
C LEU A 68 13.15 -16.75 18.81
N GLY A 69 14.46 -16.51 18.73
CA GLY A 69 15.46 -17.44 18.20
C GLY A 69 16.47 -16.75 17.29
N ASN A 70 17.60 -17.39 16.98
CA ASN A 70 18.62 -16.88 16.06
C ASN A 70 19.07 -15.42 16.32
N GLY A 71 19.18 -15.07 17.60
CA GLY A 71 19.59 -13.74 18.08
C GLY A 71 18.49 -12.68 18.09
N ALA A 72 17.31 -12.95 17.50
CA ALA A 72 16.16 -12.06 17.52
C ALA A 72 15.48 -12.07 18.90
N VAL A 73 15.31 -10.88 19.47
CA VAL A 73 14.68 -10.65 20.77
C VAL A 73 13.72 -9.48 20.64
N CYS A 74 12.45 -9.73 20.98
CA CYS A 74 11.40 -8.73 21.02
C CYS A 74 11.30 -8.08 22.40
N GLY A 75 10.98 -6.79 22.40
CA GLY A 75 10.63 -6.02 23.59
C GLY A 75 9.35 -6.52 24.27
N LYS A 76 9.09 -5.99 25.47
CA LYS A 76 7.91 -6.35 26.26
C LYS A 76 6.62 -5.68 25.81
N GLU A 77 6.72 -4.47 25.27
CA GLU A 77 5.57 -3.62 24.92
C GLU A 77 5.07 -3.88 23.50
N TYR A 78 5.96 -4.10 22.53
CA TYR A 78 5.57 -4.34 21.15
C TYR A 78 6.71 -5.03 20.39
N CYS A 79 6.35 -5.76 19.34
CA CYS A 79 7.29 -6.27 18.36
C CYS A 79 6.58 -6.46 17.02
N THR A 80 6.76 -5.50 16.11
CA THR A 80 5.95 -5.39 14.89
C THR A 80 6.78 -5.01 13.66
N HIS A 81 6.20 -5.22 12.48
CA HIS A 81 6.62 -4.66 11.22
C HIS A 81 6.56 -3.14 11.27
N ARG A 82 7.20 -2.48 10.29
CA ARG A 82 7.46 -1.05 10.36
C ARG A 82 6.19 -0.20 10.34
N TYR A 83 5.39 -0.34 9.29
CA TYR A 83 4.19 0.45 9.06
C TYR A 83 3.36 -0.13 7.90
N SER A 84 2.11 0.31 7.72
CA SER A 84 1.22 -0.19 6.66
C SER A 84 1.76 0.06 5.25
N SER A 85 2.36 1.22 5.00
CA SER A 85 2.96 1.57 3.70
C SER A 85 4.41 1.12 3.55
N ALA A 86 4.93 0.32 4.48
CA ALA A 86 6.24 -0.31 4.37
C ALA A 86 6.09 -1.76 3.93
N GLN A 87 6.94 -2.22 3.01
CA GLN A 87 6.91 -3.61 2.61
C GLN A 87 7.56 -4.47 3.71
N ALA A 88 6.82 -5.41 4.30
CA ALA A 88 7.40 -6.32 5.30
C ALA A 88 8.18 -7.49 4.66
N TRP A 89 7.72 -7.98 3.52
CA TRP A 89 8.35 -9.08 2.78
C TRP A 89 9.35 -8.58 1.73
N ASN A 90 10.40 -9.35 1.47
CA ASN A 90 11.17 -9.17 0.24
C ASN A 90 10.37 -9.64 -1.00
N SER A 91 10.86 -9.35 -2.21
CA SER A 91 10.08 -9.52 -3.45
C SER A 91 9.64 -10.96 -3.76
N ASP A 92 10.39 -11.96 -3.31
CA ASP A 92 10.05 -13.39 -3.47
C ASP A 92 9.38 -14.00 -2.23
N GLN A 93 9.09 -13.17 -1.22
CA GLN A 93 8.48 -13.55 0.05
C GLN A 93 9.25 -14.61 0.83
N SER A 94 10.56 -14.76 0.59
CA SER A 94 11.41 -15.67 1.37
C SER A 94 11.79 -15.10 2.74
N LEU A 95 11.70 -13.78 2.94
CA LEU A 95 11.99 -13.09 4.20
C LEU A 95 10.87 -12.14 4.60
N ILE A 96 10.62 -12.04 5.91
CA ILE A 96 9.90 -10.94 6.56
C ILE A 96 10.90 -10.16 7.42
N VAL A 97 10.76 -8.84 7.49
CA VAL A 97 11.52 -8.00 8.43
C VAL A 97 10.61 -7.42 9.53
N ILE A 98 11.02 -7.60 10.78
CA ILE A 98 10.43 -6.98 11.98
C ILE A 98 11.44 -5.95 12.51
N THR A 99 11.01 -4.70 12.62
CA THR A 99 11.88 -3.56 12.94
C THR A 99 11.47 -2.85 14.23
N ASN A 100 10.17 -2.79 14.52
CA ASN A 100 9.67 -2.06 15.67
C ASN A 100 9.72 -2.96 16.89
N GLY A 101 10.42 -2.53 17.94
CA GLY A 101 10.48 -3.26 19.22
C GLY A 101 11.33 -4.53 19.19
N CYS A 102 11.88 -4.94 18.03
CA CYS A 102 12.94 -5.94 17.99
C CYS A 102 14.29 -5.29 18.30
N ASN A 103 15.26 -6.07 18.78
CA ASN A 103 16.59 -5.59 19.17
C ASN A 103 17.50 -5.17 17.99
N GLY A 104 16.94 -4.81 16.84
CA GLY A 104 17.55 -4.41 15.56
C GLY A 104 16.59 -4.74 14.42
N MET A 105 17.10 -5.06 13.23
CA MET A 105 16.29 -5.66 12.16
C MET A 105 16.28 -7.18 12.32
N CYS A 106 15.11 -7.75 12.56
CA CYS A 106 14.91 -9.18 12.78
C CYS A 106 14.26 -9.80 11.55
N PHE A 107 14.96 -10.76 10.93
CA PHE A 107 14.52 -11.40 9.70
C PHE A 107 13.94 -12.77 10.01
N LEU A 108 12.69 -12.98 9.60
CA LEU A 108 11.97 -14.24 9.74
C LEU A 108 11.85 -14.93 8.39
N ASP A 109 11.67 -16.24 8.39
CA ASP A 109 11.32 -17.01 7.20
C ASP A 109 9.93 -16.62 6.71
N GLY A 110 9.79 -16.24 5.44
CA GLY A 110 8.53 -15.69 4.94
C GLY A 110 7.39 -16.70 4.76
N ARG A 111 7.62 -17.99 5.06
CA ARG A 111 6.61 -19.06 4.98
C ARG A 111 6.27 -19.66 6.33
N THR A 112 7.29 -19.98 7.13
CA THR A 112 7.16 -20.60 8.46
C THR A 112 7.14 -19.57 9.59
N TYR A 113 7.58 -18.34 9.31
CA TYR A 113 7.70 -17.22 10.25
C TYR A 113 8.69 -17.46 11.39
N ALA A 114 9.47 -18.54 11.32
CA ALA A 114 10.56 -18.80 12.25
C ALA A 114 11.67 -17.74 12.08
N PRO A 115 12.30 -17.26 13.16
CA PRO A 115 13.39 -16.32 13.06
C PRO A 115 14.59 -16.96 12.38
N LEU A 116 15.20 -16.25 11.42
CA LEU A 116 16.36 -16.74 10.67
C LEU A 116 17.66 -16.08 11.13
N PHE A 117 17.68 -14.74 11.23
CA PHE A 117 18.84 -14.00 11.69
C PHE A 117 18.47 -12.57 12.11
N ARG A 118 19.41 -11.92 12.80
CA ARG A 118 19.32 -10.52 13.19
C ARG A 118 20.44 -9.68 12.58
N ARG A 119 20.16 -8.40 12.34
CA ARG A 119 21.16 -7.36 12.06
C ARG A 119 21.06 -6.22 13.05
N ALA A 120 22.20 -5.82 13.64
CA ALA A 120 22.32 -4.68 14.53
C ALA A 120 22.38 -3.38 13.71
N ARG A 121 21.24 -3.04 13.09
CA ARG A 121 21.09 -1.91 12.19
C ARG A 121 19.81 -1.16 12.57
N SER A 122 19.89 0.16 12.56
CA SER A 122 18.77 1.08 12.82
C SER A 122 18.95 2.29 11.89
N ILE A 123 18.77 2.02 10.60
CA ILE A 123 18.80 3.04 9.54
C ILE A 123 17.58 2.82 8.64
N GLU A 124 17.21 3.82 7.85
CA GLU A 124 16.08 3.75 6.93
C GLU A 124 16.45 2.86 5.74
N CYS A 125 15.82 1.67 5.67
CA CYS A 125 15.96 0.75 4.56
C CYS A 125 14.58 0.22 4.14
N GLU A 126 14.35 0.11 2.83
CA GLU A 126 13.17 -0.54 2.25
C GLU A 126 13.60 -1.68 1.33
N TRP A 127 12.79 -2.73 1.23
CA TRP A 127 13.07 -3.83 0.29
C TRP A 127 13.14 -3.34 -1.15
N HIS A 128 14.06 -3.88 -1.93
CA HIS A 128 14.04 -3.69 -3.38
C HIS A 128 12.84 -4.46 -3.97
N PRO A 129 11.90 -3.80 -4.70
CA PRO A 129 10.64 -4.42 -5.13
C PRO A 129 10.77 -5.64 -6.05
N GLN A 130 11.91 -5.76 -6.75
CA GLN A 130 12.16 -6.82 -7.74
C GLN A 130 13.40 -7.67 -7.45
N ASN A 131 14.10 -7.41 -6.34
CA ASN A 131 15.33 -8.12 -6.01
C ASN A 131 15.29 -8.54 -4.54
N ALA A 132 14.98 -9.81 -4.32
CA ALA A 132 14.77 -10.41 -3.01
C ALA A 132 16.01 -10.36 -2.10
N GLU A 133 17.20 -10.20 -2.69
CA GLU A 133 18.46 -10.20 -1.96
C GLU A 133 18.83 -8.81 -1.42
N LEU A 134 18.17 -7.74 -1.86
CA LEU A 134 18.59 -6.36 -1.58
C LEU A 134 17.52 -5.54 -0.86
N MET A 135 17.99 -4.67 0.03
CA MET A 135 17.30 -3.49 0.50
C MET A 135 18.01 -2.24 -0.03
N ILE A 136 17.26 -1.15 -0.18
CA ILE A 136 17.77 0.18 -0.48
C ILE A 136 17.80 0.96 0.82
N CYS A 137 18.95 1.51 1.18
CA CYS A 137 19.15 2.20 2.45
C CYS A 137 19.62 3.64 2.23
N VAL A 138 19.18 4.52 3.11
CA VAL A 138 19.60 5.92 3.15
C VAL A 138 19.97 6.27 4.58
N ALA A 139 21.17 6.81 4.78
CA ALA A 139 21.63 7.21 6.11
C ALA A 139 22.75 8.24 6.03
N GLY A 140 22.70 9.25 6.90
CA GLY A 140 23.79 10.21 7.07
C GLY A 140 24.06 10.99 5.80
N ARG A 141 25.09 10.61 5.03
CA ARG A 141 25.47 11.23 3.75
C ARG A 141 25.44 10.25 2.57
N GLN A 142 24.84 9.07 2.75
CA GLN A 142 24.98 7.95 1.82
C GLN A 142 23.64 7.37 1.38
N ILE A 143 23.63 6.87 0.14
CA ILE A 143 22.63 5.96 -0.38
C ILE A 143 23.36 4.67 -0.71
N SER A 144 22.82 3.53 -0.26
CA SER A 144 23.41 2.21 -0.48
C SER A 144 22.36 1.18 -0.88
N THR A 145 22.81 0.10 -1.51
CA THR A 145 22.07 -1.17 -1.49
C THR A 145 22.73 -2.09 -0.47
N TRP A 146 21.94 -2.90 0.22
CA TRP A 146 22.41 -3.78 1.27
C TRP A 146 21.76 -5.14 1.15
N ALA A 147 22.57 -6.19 1.23
CA ALA A 147 22.13 -7.58 1.20
C ALA A 147 22.00 -8.14 2.62
N PRO A 148 20.80 -8.28 3.20
CA PRO A 148 20.67 -8.62 4.61
C PRO A 148 21.23 -10.00 4.96
N ARG A 149 21.08 -10.99 4.07
CA ARG A 149 21.55 -12.37 4.27
C ARG A 149 23.07 -12.43 4.47
N THR A 150 23.84 -11.73 3.65
CA THR A 150 25.32 -11.72 3.69
C THR A 150 25.89 -10.54 4.49
N ASN A 151 25.04 -9.57 4.85
CA ASN A 151 25.41 -8.30 5.45
C ASN A 151 26.36 -7.45 4.59
N ARG A 152 26.36 -7.65 3.27
CA ARG A 152 27.18 -6.88 2.33
C ARG A 152 26.48 -5.59 1.93
N GLU A 153 27.20 -4.48 1.94
CA GLU A 153 26.70 -3.17 1.53
C GLU A 153 27.47 -2.66 0.30
N ASP A 154 26.75 -2.06 -0.65
CA ASP A 154 27.31 -1.37 -1.81
C ASP A 154 26.80 0.08 -1.80
N VAL A 155 27.73 1.02 -1.58
CA VAL A 155 27.42 2.44 -1.54
C VAL A 155 27.33 2.97 -2.97
N VAL A 156 26.16 3.48 -3.33
CA VAL A 156 25.89 3.99 -4.69
C VAL A 156 26.01 5.51 -4.78
N PHE A 157 25.88 6.21 -3.64
CA PHE A 157 26.02 7.65 -3.54
C PHE A 157 26.64 8.06 -2.21
N VAL A 158 27.52 9.06 -2.27
CA VAL A 158 28.03 9.79 -1.10
C VAL A 158 27.98 11.27 -1.44
N SER A 159 27.45 12.09 -0.53
CA SER A 159 27.38 13.53 -0.73
C SER A 159 28.38 14.31 0.14
N ASN A 160 29.02 15.31 -0.46
CA ASN A 160 29.75 16.37 0.25
C ASN A 160 28.92 17.66 0.39
N ASP A 161 27.80 17.77 -0.32
CA ASP A 161 26.95 18.98 -0.35
C ASP A 161 25.77 18.88 0.62
N TYR A 162 25.40 17.66 1.02
CA TYR A 162 24.25 17.38 1.87
C TYR A 162 24.60 16.47 3.04
N ARG A 163 23.91 16.70 4.16
CA ARG A 163 23.87 15.83 5.33
C ARG A 163 22.43 15.41 5.65
N ASP A 164 22.30 14.53 6.62
CA ASP A 164 21.01 14.08 7.15
C ASP A 164 20.07 13.59 6.04
N LEU A 165 20.58 12.68 5.21
CA LEU A 165 19.82 12.06 4.15
C LEU A 165 18.81 11.09 4.76
N HIS A 166 17.56 11.22 4.33
CA HIS A 166 16.45 10.35 4.70
C HIS A 166 15.79 9.77 3.45
N PHE A 167 15.39 8.50 3.53
CA PHE A 167 14.56 7.83 2.55
C PHE A 167 13.11 8.23 2.74
N GLY A 168 12.80 9.50 2.45
CA GLY A 168 11.46 10.04 2.58
C GLY A 168 10.94 9.89 4.01
N PRO A 169 11.37 10.72 4.97
CA PRO A 169 11.37 10.41 6.40
C PRO A 169 10.14 9.60 6.86
N GLY A 170 10.38 8.34 7.25
CA GLY A 170 9.35 7.44 7.77
C GLY A 170 8.26 6.95 6.79
N LYS A 171 8.17 7.44 5.55
CA LYS A 171 7.13 7.06 4.56
C LYS A 171 7.62 6.89 3.11
N GLY A 172 8.93 6.95 2.87
CA GLY A 172 9.51 6.77 1.54
C GLY A 172 9.41 5.32 1.09
N ASN A 173 9.16 5.14 -0.20
CA ASN A 173 9.21 3.86 -0.90
C ASN A 173 9.97 4.03 -2.21
N PRO A 174 10.62 2.99 -2.75
CA PRO A 174 11.21 3.04 -4.08
C PRO A 174 10.14 3.00 -5.19
N SER A 175 10.53 3.37 -6.40
CA SER A 175 9.75 3.09 -7.61
C SER A 175 9.56 1.58 -7.78
N ARG A 176 8.54 1.17 -8.54
CA ARG A 176 8.15 -0.24 -8.74
C ARG A 176 9.25 -1.09 -9.37
N ASP A 177 10.16 -0.47 -10.13
CA ASP A 177 11.35 -1.11 -10.68
C ASP A 177 12.55 -1.15 -9.72
N GLY A 178 12.45 -0.48 -8.57
CA GLY A 178 13.50 -0.36 -7.56
C GLY A 178 14.64 0.58 -7.92
N ASN A 179 14.58 1.24 -9.08
CA ASN A 179 15.69 2.04 -9.57
C ASN A 179 15.70 3.46 -9.04
N ARG A 180 14.59 3.99 -8.54
CA ARG A 180 14.50 5.38 -8.11
C ARG A 180 13.95 5.51 -6.70
N ILE A 181 14.46 6.49 -5.98
CA ILE A 181 14.00 6.89 -4.65
C ILE A 181 13.89 8.40 -4.57
N ALA A 182 13.08 8.90 -3.63
CA ALA A 182 13.11 10.29 -3.22
C ALA A 182 13.92 10.40 -1.92
N VAL A 183 14.86 11.34 -1.88
CA VAL A 183 15.75 11.55 -0.74
C VAL A 183 15.55 12.97 -0.22
N ARG A 184 15.08 13.09 1.02
CA ARG A 184 15.11 14.38 1.73
C ARG A 184 16.51 14.56 2.29
N ALA A 185 17.03 15.77 2.18
CA ALA A 185 18.38 16.08 2.62
C ALA A 185 18.48 17.50 3.16
N LEU A 186 19.46 17.73 4.02
CA LEU A 186 19.80 19.04 4.57
C LEU A 186 21.05 19.57 3.88
N ARG A 187 20.95 20.76 3.27
CA ARG A 187 22.14 21.47 2.75
C ARG A 187 23.00 21.98 3.90
N GLU A 188 24.26 22.33 3.60
CA GLU A 188 25.15 22.87 4.62
C GLU A 188 24.63 24.18 5.25
N ASN A 189 23.96 25.03 4.47
CA ASN A 189 23.31 26.27 4.95
C ASN A 189 22.03 26.03 5.78
N GLY A 190 21.57 24.79 5.93
CA GLY A 190 20.39 24.43 6.71
C GLY A 190 19.07 24.38 5.92
N GLU A 191 19.10 24.65 4.61
CA GLU A 191 17.92 24.50 3.76
C GLU A 191 17.55 23.03 3.56
N VAL A 192 16.25 22.75 3.60
CA VAL A 192 15.71 21.40 3.40
C VAL A 192 15.32 21.24 1.93
N VAL A 193 15.85 20.20 1.30
CA VAL A 193 15.53 19.84 -0.07
C VAL A 193 15.07 18.39 -0.17
N VAL A 194 14.37 18.09 -1.26
CA VAL A 194 14.19 16.72 -1.73
C VAL A 194 14.70 16.60 -3.16
N PHE A 195 15.28 15.46 -3.51
CA PHE A 195 15.63 15.13 -4.88
C PHE A 195 15.31 13.67 -5.17
N ALA A 196 15.07 13.35 -6.44
CA ALA A 196 15.08 11.95 -6.87
C ALA A 196 16.53 11.48 -7.08
N TYR A 197 16.80 10.23 -6.74
CA TYR A 197 18.06 9.57 -7.05
C TYR A 197 17.79 8.26 -7.80
N ASP A 198 18.43 8.10 -8.95
CA ASP A 198 18.39 6.87 -9.74
C ASP A 198 19.59 5.99 -9.38
N LEU A 199 19.32 4.85 -8.74
CA LEU A 199 20.31 3.89 -8.28
C LEU A 199 21.02 3.18 -9.44
N LYS A 200 20.32 2.96 -10.55
CA LYS A 200 20.84 2.24 -11.71
C LYS A 200 21.77 3.14 -12.53
N GLU A 201 21.32 4.35 -12.83
CA GLU A 201 22.14 5.35 -13.53
C GLU A 201 23.15 6.05 -12.62
N ARG A 202 23.05 5.83 -11.30
CA ARG A 202 23.80 6.54 -10.25
C ARG A 202 23.69 8.06 -10.41
N LYS A 203 22.47 8.51 -10.69
CA LYS A 203 22.19 9.88 -11.12
C LYS A 203 21.27 10.58 -10.14
N LYS A 204 21.74 11.70 -9.60
CA LYS A 204 20.94 12.64 -8.83
C LYS A 204 20.17 13.57 -9.78
N PHE A 205 18.90 13.82 -9.46
CA PHE A 205 18.06 14.81 -10.12
C PHE A 205 18.16 16.19 -9.44
N PRO A 206 17.64 17.27 -10.07
CA PRO A 206 17.60 18.60 -9.46
C PRO A 206 16.97 18.59 -8.06
N ASP A 207 17.39 19.56 -7.24
CA ASP A 207 16.78 19.77 -5.93
C ASP A 207 15.42 20.45 -6.06
N ILE A 208 14.49 20.06 -5.20
CA ILE A 208 13.24 20.75 -4.93
C ILE A 208 13.36 21.35 -3.54
N GLU A 209 13.24 22.68 -3.46
CA GLU A 209 13.31 23.42 -2.20
C GLU A 209 11.99 23.27 -1.43
N LEU A 210 12.04 22.58 -0.29
CA LEU A 210 10.85 22.30 0.50
C LEU A 210 10.45 23.48 1.38
N ASP A 211 11.41 24.31 1.80
CA ASP A 211 11.16 25.48 2.65
C ASP A 211 10.28 26.53 1.96
N GLN A 212 10.19 26.50 0.62
CA GLN A 212 9.33 27.39 -0.15
C GLN A 212 7.84 27.03 -0.10
N LEU A 213 7.47 25.86 0.44
CA LEU A 213 6.09 25.36 0.43
C LEU A 213 5.23 25.89 1.59
N GLY A 214 5.81 26.66 2.52
CA GLY A 214 5.08 27.34 3.59
C GLY A 214 4.60 26.44 4.73
N GLY A 215 5.17 25.24 4.88
CA GLY A 215 4.89 24.29 5.95
C GLY A 215 6.13 23.49 6.35
N THR A 216 5.99 22.65 7.37
CA THR A 216 7.05 21.72 7.78
C THR A 216 6.87 20.42 7.01
N ASN A 217 7.83 20.08 6.14
CA ASN A 217 7.78 18.82 5.41
C ASN A 217 7.93 17.62 6.37
N GLY A 218 6.96 16.72 6.34
CA GLY A 218 6.95 15.49 7.14
C GLY A 218 7.52 14.28 6.39
N ALA A 219 7.25 14.17 5.08
CA ALA A 219 7.77 13.09 4.25
C ALA A 219 7.75 13.44 2.76
N CYS A 220 8.55 12.74 1.97
CA CYS A 220 8.42 12.71 0.51
C CYS A 220 8.67 11.29 0.00
N SER A 221 7.92 10.81 -0.99
CA SER A 221 8.15 9.51 -1.63
C SER A 221 8.17 9.64 -3.13
N ILE A 222 9.01 8.85 -3.80
CA ILE A 222 8.93 8.73 -5.25
C ILE A 222 7.64 7.98 -5.61
N SER A 223 7.04 8.35 -6.73
CA SER A 223 5.86 7.69 -7.28
C SER A 223 6.22 6.29 -7.85
N PRO A 224 5.25 5.37 -7.98
CA PRO A 224 5.50 4.01 -8.45
C PRO A 224 6.21 3.89 -9.81
N LEU A 225 5.95 4.79 -10.76
CA LEU A 225 6.62 4.83 -12.07
C LEU A 225 7.94 5.63 -12.03
N GLY A 226 8.32 6.16 -10.88
CA GLY A 226 9.54 6.93 -10.71
C GLY A 226 9.50 8.33 -11.34
N THR A 227 8.36 8.83 -11.80
CA THR A 227 8.30 10.07 -12.59
C THR A 227 7.97 11.32 -11.76
N SER A 228 7.45 11.11 -10.55
CA SER A 228 6.99 12.19 -9.68
C SER A 228 7.44 11.95 -8.23
N ILE A 229 7.50 13.02 -7.44
CA ILE A 229 7.73 12.99 -6.00
C ILE A 229 6.48 13.57 -5.33
N LEU A 230 5.86 12.80 -4.44
CA LEU A 230 4.81 13.29 -3.56
C LEU A 230 5.46 13.72 -2.24
N CYS A 231 5.26 14.96 -1.84
CA CYS A 231 5.68 15.49 -0.55
C CYS A 231 4.47 15.86 0.31
N LEU A 232 4.51 15.43 1.57
CA LEU A 232 3.50 15.73 2.58
C LEU A 232 4.09 16.71 3.59
N GLN A 233 3.33 17.74 3.95
CA GLN A 233 3.75 18.74 4.93
C GLN A 233 2.61 19.15 5.85
N GLU A 234 2.95 19.65 7.01
CA GLU A 234 2.01 20.23 7.96
C GLU A 234 2.26 21.74 8.09
N ILE A 235 1.19 22.54 7.97
CA ILE A 235 1.26 23.97 8.26
C ILE A 235 0.87 24.25 9.72
N ILE A 236 1.16 25.46 10.23
CA ILE A 236 0.97 25.85 11.64
C ILE A 236 -0.45 25.56 12.18
N SER A 237 -1.47 25.60 11.33
CA SER A 237 -2.85 25.30 11.71
C SER A 237 -3.17 23.81 11.86
N GLY A 238 -2.19 22.91 11.70
CA GLY A 238 -2.37 21.45 11.74
C GLY A 238 -2.94 20.85 10.45
N ILE A 239 -3.01 21.63 9.37
CA ILE A 239 -3.48 21.14 8.06
C ILE A 239 -2.32 20.40 7.39
N GLU A 240 -2.54 19.12 7.07
CA GLU A 240 -1.60 18.31 6.30
C GLU A 240 -1.92 18.38 4.81
N GLN A 241 -0.95 18.83 4.03
CA GLN A 241 -1.06 19.12 2.60
C GLN A 241 -0.15 18.20 1.77
N GLY A 242 -0.52 17.96 0.51
CA GLY A 242 0.26 17.19 -0.46
C GLY A 242 0.72 18.04 -1.64
N PHE A 243 1.94 17.84 -2.09
CA PHE A 243 2.52 18.49 -3.27
C PHE A 243 3.14 17.44 -4.18
N ILE A 244 2.83 17.51 -5.48
CA ILE A 244 3.33 16.56 -6.46
C ILE A 244 4.22 17.30 -7.42
N PHE A 245 5.50 16.94 -7.39
CA PHE A 245 6.51 17.44 -8.32
C PHE A 245 6.86 16.37 -9.32
N THR A 246 7.32 16.79 -10.49
CA THR A 246 8.10 15.94 -11.37
C THR A 246 9.49 15.73 -10.78
N VAL A 247 10.20 14.67 -11.22
CA VAL A 247 11.58 14.45 -10.75
C VAL A 247 12.57 15.55 -11.18
N ASP A 248 12.27 16.32 -12.23
CA ASP A 248 13.03 17.51 -12.64
C ASP A 248 12.70 18.77 -11.82
N GLY A 249 11.74 18.69 -10.89
CA GLY A 249 11.41 19.75 -9.94
C GLY A 249 10.23 20.64 -10.33
N THR A 250 9.52 20.32 -11.40
CA THR A 250 8.32 21.06 -11.81
C THR A 250 7.13 20.68 -10.92
N LEU A 251 6.52 21.66 -10.25
CA LEU A 251 5.30 21.43 -9.47
C LEU A 251 4.09 21.18 -10.39
N ARG A 252 3.45 20.02 -10.23
CA ARG A 252 2.25 19.62 -11.00
C ARG A 252 0.94 19.86 -10.26
N GLN A 253 0.88 19.54 -8.98
CA GLN A 253 -0.36 19.56 -8.20
C GLN A 253 -0.11 20.06 -6.78
N LYS A 254 -1.13 20.73 -6.22
CA LYS A 254 -1.23 21.13 -4.80
C LYS A 254 -2.52 20.59 -4.22
N TRP A 255 -2.42 19.82 -3.15
CA TRP A 255 -3.53 19.28 -2.37
C TRP A 255 -3.52 19.98 -1.01
N ILE A 256 -4.23 21.10 -0.94
CA ILE A 256 -4.14 22.02 0.21
C ILE A 256 -5.12 21.66 1.34
N GLU A 257 -6.02 20.72 1.09
CA GLU A 257 -7.00 20.26 2.06
C GLU A 257 -6.36 19.29 3.08
N HIS A 258 -6.76 19.35 4.35
CA HIS A 258 -6.20 18.50 5.40
C HIS A 258 -6.44 17.02 5.07
N HIS A 259 -5.35 16.29 4.82
CA HIS A 259 -5.35 14.84 4.58
C HIS A 259 -6.41 14.42 3.55
N ARG A 260 -6.30 14.88 2.29
CA ARG A 260 -7.24 14.51 1.22
C ARG A 260 -6.55 13.90 0.00
N PRO A 261 -6.15 12.61 0.08
CA PRO A 261 -6.15 11.73 1.26
C PRO A 261 -4.87 11.82 2.11
N GLY A 262 -4.94 11.30 3.33
CA GLY A 262 -3.81 10.96 4.20
C GLY A 262 -3.76 9.47 4.54
N HIS A 263 -2.80 9.06 5.38
CA HIS A 263 -2.69 7.69 5.93
C HIS A 263 -2.78 6.58 4.87
N GLY A 264 -2.22 6.84 3.70
CA GLY A 264 -2.34 5.97 2.55
C GLY A 264 -1.02 5.74 1.84
N ASP A 265 -1.15 5.26 0.62
CA ASP A 265 -0.04 4.75 -0.17
C ASP A 265 -0.26 5.01 -1.66
N MET A 266 0.76 4.80 -2.49
CA MET A 266 0.70 4.99 -3.94
C MET A 266 0.77 3.68 -4.71
N THR A 267 0.05 3.62 -5.83
CA THR A 267 0.13 2.52 -6.79
C THR A 267 -0.08 3.00 -8.23
N VAL A 268 0.05 2.09 -9.19
CA VAL A 268 -0.40 2.28 -10.57
C VAL A 268 -1.77 1.60 -10.69
N ASP A 269 -2.76 2.38 -11.10
CA ASP A 269 -4.12 1.92 -11.33
C ASP A 269 -4.21 1.12 -12.65
N GLU A 270 -5.33 0.43 -12.88
CA GLU A 270 -5.53 -0.40 -14.08
C GLU A 270 -5.45 0.41 -15.39
N ASP A 271 -5.83 1.69 -15.36
CA ASP A 271 -5.74 2.62 -16.48
C ASP A 271 -4.30 3.15 -16.74
N GLY A 272 -3.32 2.71 -15.94
CA GLY A 272 -1.92 3.14 -16.01
C GLY A 272 -1.62 4.45 -15.26
N SER A 273 -2.62 5.09 -14.66
CA SER A 273 -2.42 6.31 -13.87
C SER A 273 -1.75 6.00 -12.53
N GLU A 274 -0.85 6.87 -12.09
CA GLU A 274 -0.37 6.86 -10.71
C GLU A 274 -1.42 7.50 -9.79
N VAL A 275 -1.76 6.79 -8.71
CA VAL A 275 -2.79 7.20 -7.76
C VAL A 275 -2.28 7.07 -6.33
N TYR A 276 -2.77 7.93 -5.45
CA TYR A 276 -2.66 7.77 -4.00
C TYR A 276 -4.02 7.34 -3.45
N VAL A 277 -4.06 6.26 -2.68
CA VAL A 277 -5.27 5.77 -2.00
C VAL A 277 -5.10 5.88 -0.51
N GLY A 278 -6.04 6.55 0.16
CA GLY A 278 -6.00 6.75 1.60
C GLY A 278 -7.30 7.37 2.12
N ILE A 279 -7.25 7.90 3.34
CA ILE A 279 -8.42 8.39 4.07
C ILE A 279 -8.52 9.91 3.91
N SER A 280 -9.67 10.40 3.48
CA SER A 280 -9.94 11.84 3.46
C SER A 280 -10.32 12.34 4.85
N LYS A 281 -9.77 13.46 5.31
CA LYS A 281 -10.23 14.17 6.52
C LYS A 281 -10.90 15.51 6.19
N SER A 282 -11.27 15.72 4.92
CA SER A 282 -11.83 16.97 4.41
C SER A 282 -13.09 16.74 3.56
N SER A 283 -13.97 17.74 3.48
CA SER A 283 -15.15 17.70 2.60
C SER A 283 -14.76 17.62 1.11
N PRO A 284 -15.61 17.03 0.24
CA PRO A 284 -16.93 16.46 0.51
C PRO A 284 -16.93 14.97 0.96
N ASP A 285 -15.76 14.35 1.05
CA ASP A 285 -15.56 12.91 1.21
C ASP A 285 -14.95 12.55 2.58
N LYS A 286 -15.23 13.37 3.59
CA LYS A 286 -14.64 13.25 4.93
C LYS A 286 -14.87 11.84 5.52
N PHE A 287 -13.78 11.21 5.95
CA PHE A 287 -13.64 9.84 6.48
C PHE A 287 -14.04 8.73 5.51
N GLN A 288 -14.06 9.02 4.21
CA GLN A 288 -14.11 7.99 3.17
C GLN A 288 -12.69 7.63 2.76
N VAL A 289 -12.52 6.38 2.30
CA VAL A 289 -11.35 6.02 1.50
C VAL A 289 -11.53 6.62 0.11
N ILE A 290 -10.54 7.38 -0.34
CA ILE A 290 -10.53 7.99 -1.66
C ILE A 290 -9.27 7.61 -2.42
N LYS A 291 -9.40 7.51 -3.74
CA LYS A 291 -8.31 7.44 -4.71
C LYS A 291 -8.14 8.83 -5.33
N ARG A 292 -6.93 9.41 -5.27
CA ARG A 292 -6.60 10.69 -5.90
C ARG A 292 -5.48 10.52 -6.91
N ARG A 293 -5.73 10.90 -8.17
CA ARG A 293 -4.76 10.76 -9.25
C ARG A 293 -3.66 11.83 -9.16
N LEU A 294 -2.40 11.42 -9.33
CA LEU A 294 -1.24 12.30 -9.20
C LEU A 294 -1.13 13.33 -10.34
N SER A 295 -1.60 13.00 -11.55
CA SER A 295 -1.44 13.85 -12.73
C SER A 295 -2.38 15.06 -12.76
N ASP A 296 -3.66 14.86 -12.44
CA ASP A 296 -4.72 15.86 -12.57
C ASP A 296 -5.47 16.16 -11.25
N GLY A 297 -5.16 15.42 -10.17
CA GLY A 297 -5.81 15.59 -8.87
C GLY A 297 -7.23 15.01 -8.80
N LYS A 298 -7.71 14.28 -9.81
CA LYS A 298 -9.05 13.69 -9.85
C LYS A 298 -9.25 12.78 -8.64
N VAL A 299 -10.30 13.06 -7.87
CA VAL A 299 -10.70 12.28 -6.69
C VAL A 299 -11.83 11.31 -7.05
N THR A 300 -11.72 10.07 -6.58
CA THR A 300 -12.75 9.03 -6.68
C THR A 300 -12.97 8.42 -5.30
N PRO A 301 -14.13 8.63 -4.67
CA PRO A 301 -14.49 7.93 -3.44
C PRO A 301 -14.65 6.43 -3.67
N LEU A 302 -14.17 5.62 -2.73
CA LEU A 302 -14.22 4.16 -2.79
C LEU A 302 -15.11 3.54 -1.70
N THR A 303 -15.36 4.26 -0.62
CA THR A 303 -16.19 3.78 0.50
C THR A 303 -17.17 4.84 0.97
N LYS A 304 -18.16 4.42 1.76
CA LYS A 304 -18.89 5.33 2.66
C LYS A 304 -17.98 5.82 3.79
N TYR A 305 -18.48 6.73 4.62
CA TYR A 305 -17.85 7.11 5.89
C TYR A 305 -17.49 5.85 6.68
N GLY A 306 -16.32 5.79 7.28
CA GLY A 306 -16.00 4.74 8.24
C GLY A 306 -14.70 4.99 8.99
N GLU A 307 -14.48 4.17 10.02
CA GLU A 307 -13.34 4.28 10.93
C GLU A 307 -12.07 3.62 10.37
N VAL A 308 -11.71 3.93 9.11
CA VAL A 308 -10.43 3.49 8.52
C VAL A 308 -9.29 4.28 9.14
N MET A 309 -8.25 3.56 9.56
CA MET A 309 -7.04 4.15 10.14
C MET A 309 -5.89 4.22 9.12
N HIS A 310 -5.69 3.17 8.33
CA HIS A 310 -4.57 3.08 7.39
C HIS A 310 -4.94 2.33 6.12
N ALA A 311 -4.28 2.71 5.02
CA ALA A 311 -4.33 2.03 3.73
C ALA A 311 -2.94 1.59 3.28
N SER A 312 -2.86 0.41 2.68
CA SER A 312 -1.64 -0.14 2.10
C SER A 312 -1.86 -0.64 0.68
N LEU A 313 -0.93 -0.29 -0.21
CA LEU A 313 -0.88 -0.70 -1.61
C LEU A 313 0.39 -1.51 -1.91
N ARG A 314 0.99 -2.12 -0.88
CA ARG A 314 2.23 -2.92 -1.00
C ARG A 314 2.05 -4.28 -1.70
N SER A 315 0.87 -4.58 -2.26
CA SER A 315 0.68 -5.74 -3.13
C SER A 315 1.17 -5.44 -4.55
N LEU A 316 2.48 -5.19 -4.68
CA LEU A 316 3.13 -4.66 -5.89
C LEU A 316 2.95 -5.52 -7.16
N THR A 317 2.72 -6.82 -7.02
CA THR A 317 2.46 -7.77 -8.12
C THR A 317 0.98 -8.19 -8.21
N ARG A 318 0.11 -7.63 -7.37
CA ARG A 318 -1.35 -7.70 -7.46
C ARG A 318 -1.93 -6.29 -7.26
N PRO A 319 -1.74 -5.39 -8.25
CA PRO A 319 -2.36 -4.07 -8.20
C PRO A 319 -3.89 -4.21 -8.30
N GLY A 320 -4.60 -3.10 -8.08
CA GLY A 320 -6.07 -3.08 -8.10
C GLY A 320 -6.74 -3.29 -6.74
N TRP A 321 -5.98 -3.68 -5.71
CA TRP A 321 -6.48 -3.87 -4.35
C TRP A 321 -5.76 -2.93 -3.37
N VAL A 322 -6.52 -2.31 -2.47
CA VAL A 322 -5.99 -1.63 -1.29
C VAL A 322 -6.34 -2.44 -0.04
N PHE A 323 -5.36 -2.64 0.83
CA PHE A 323 -5.54 -3.30 2.12
C PHE A 323 -5.79 -2.25 3.19
N LEU A 324 -6.92 -2.34 3.86
CA LEU A 324 -7.42 -1.34 4.79
C LEU A 324 -7.46 -1.91 6.20
N THR A 325 -7.12 -1.06 7.16
CA THR A 325 -7.27 -1.33 8.58
C THR A 325 -8.39 -0.47 9.12
N TYR A 326 -9.44 -1.10 9.61
CA TYR A 326 -10.54 -0.45 10.32
C TYR A 326 -10.32 -0.54 11.83
N GLY A 327 -10.48 0.60 12.49
CA GLY A 327 -10.65 0.73 13.93
C GLY A 327 -12.12 0.73 14.30
N GLY A 328 -12.49 1.65 15.19
CA GLY A 328 -13.87 1.90 15.57
C GLY A 328 -14.40 1.00 16.68
N ASP A 329 -15.41 1.52 17.39
CA ASP A 329 -16.18 0.77 18.36
C ASP A 329 -17.26 -0.08 17.66
N PRO A 330 -17.30 -1.41 17.87
CA PRO A 330 -18.26 -2.28 17.20
C PRO A 330 -19.73 -1.92 17.43
N ASP A 331 -20.09 -1.45 18.62
CA ASP A 331 -21.48 -1.10 18.95
C ASP A 331 -21.89 0.20 18.24
N GLU A 332 -20.97 1.17 18.15
CA GLU A 332 -21.18 2.39 17.36
C GLU A 332 -21.38 2.08 15.87
N ILE A 333 -20.51 1.25 15.27
CA ILE A 333 -20.62 0.88 13.86
C ILE A 333 -21.93 0.12 13.59
N ALA A 334 -22.32 -0.80 14.48
CA ALA A 334 -23.56 -1.55 14.35
C ALA A 334 -24.82 -0.64 14.37
N ALA A 335 -24.76 0.49 15.09
CA ALA A 335 -25.85 1.46 15.18
C ALA A 335 -25.94 2.40 13.95
N GLN A 336 -24.95 2.40 13.05
CA GLN A 336 -24.85 3.32 11.92
C GLN A 336 -24.91 2.58 10.56
N PRO A 337 -26.10 2.21 10.06
CA PRO A 337 -26.24 1.41 8.84
C PRO A 337 -25.76 2.13 7.55
N ASP A 338 -25.61 3.45 7.61
CA ASP A 338 -25.10 4.27 6.51
C ASP A 338 -23.57 4.41 6.49
N TRP A 339 -22.86 3.85 7.48
CA TRP A 339 -21.40 3.82 7.51
C TRP A 339 -20.86 2.56 6.82
N ALA A 340 -19.55 2.53 6.61
CA ALA A 340 -18.84 1.32 6.23
C ALA A 340 -18.94 0.31 7.40
N PRO A 341 -19.39 -0.93 7.15
CA PRO A 341 -19.84 -1.87 8.19
C PRO A 341 -18.68 -2.68 8.80
N TYR A 342 -17.54 -2.04 9.06
CA TYR A 342 -16.31 -2.71 9.49
C TYR A 342 -15.83 -2.10 10.81
N ALA A 343 -15.54 -2.96 11.79
CA ALA A 343 -14.99 -2.54 13.08
C ALA A 343 -13.87 -3.50 13.50
N GLN A 344 -12.70 -2.97 13.83
CA GLN A 344 -11.53 -3.75 14.26
C GLN A 344 -11.19 -4.87 13.26
N GLU A 345 -11.02 -4.50 11.99
CA GLU A 345 -10.90 -5.45 10.89
C GLU A 345 -9.80 -5.07 9.91
N VAL A 346 -9.25 -6.11 9.29
CA VAL A 346 -8.43 -6.00 8.09
C VAL A 346 -9.28 -6.44 6.90
N ILE A 347 -9.33 -5.62 5.86
CA ILE A 347 -10.03 -5.95 4.60
C ILE A 347 -9.15 -5.62 3.38
N ALA A 348 -9.46 -6.22 2.24
CA ALA A 348 -8.99 -5.76 0.93
C ALA A 348 -10.18 -5.20 0.14
N LEU A 349 -9.99 -4.04 -0.49
CA LEU A 349 -11.01 -3.34 -1.29
C LEU A 349 -10.49 -3.14 -2.72
N ARG A 350 -11.32 -3.43 -3.73
CA ARG A 350 -11.02 -3.08 -5.12
C ARG A 350 -11.00 -1.57 -5.30
N ILE A 351 -9.95 -1.04 -5.92
CA ILE A 351 -9.79 0.40 -6.15
C ILE A 351 -10.45 0.88 -7.44
N ASP A 352 -11.04 -0.02 -8.24
CA ASP A 352 -11.73 0.28 -9.51
C ASP A 352 -13.10 0.96 -9.30
N GLY A 353 -13.58 1.03 -8.05
CA GLY A 353 -14.88 1.61 -7.69
C GLY A 353 -16.06 0.64 -7.76
N SER A 354 -15.81 -0.65 -8.02
CA SER A 354 -16.83 -1.72 -7.98
C SER A 354 -17.45 -1.91 -6.59
N GLY A 355 -16.71 -1.54 -5.54
CA GLY A 355 -17.08 -1.83 -4.14
C GLY A 355 -16.82 -3.28 -3.73
N GLU A 356 -16.09 -4.07 -4.54
CA GLU A 356 -15.72 -5.43 -4.18
C GLU A 356 -14.79 -5.43 -2.95
N VAL A 357 -15.17 -6.20 -1.94
CA VAL A 357 -14.45 -6.31 -0.66
C VAL A 357 -14.19 -7.75 -0.31
N ARG A 358 -13.00 -8.02 0.24
CA ARG A 358 -12.64 -9.26 0.91
C ARG A 358 -12.31 -8.96 2.37
N ARG A 359 -13.06 -9.54 3.30
CA ARG A 359 -12.77 -9.43 4.73
C ARG A 359 -11.73 -10.46 5.11
N ILE A 360 -10.67 -10.02 5.78
CA ILE A 360 -9.46 -10.83 6.00
C ILE A 360 -9.45 -11.36 7.42
N ALA A 361 -9.51 -10.48 8.42
CA ALA A 361 -9.45 -10.87 9.83
C ALA A 361 -10.11 -9.82 10.70
N GLN A 362 -10.70 -10.26 11.81
CA GLN A 362 -10.98 -9.35 12.93
C GLN A 362 -9.68 -9.18 13.72
N SER A 363 -9.14 -7.96 13.74
CA SER A 363 -7.88 -7.68 14.42
C SER A 363 -8.00 -7.82 15.93
N ARG A 364 -9.21 -7.66 16.47
CA ARG A 364 -9.49 -7.65 17.92
C ARG A 364 -8.61 -6.63 18.65
N SER A 365 -8.10 -5.62 17.94
CA SER A 365 -7.26 -4.61 18.54
C SER A 365 -8.14 -3.58 19.23
N THR A 366 -7.87 -3.32 20.50
CA THR A 366 -8.49 -2.20 21.21
C THR A 366 -7.54 -1.02 21.17
N GLN A 367 -8.01 0.09 20.59
CA GLN A 367 -7.17 1.25 20.38
C GLN A 367 -7.05 2.07 21.67
N LEU A 368 -5.82 2.19 22.17
CA LEU A 368 -5.48 3.07 23.29
C LEU A 368 -4.43 4.11 22.87
N ASP A 369 -3.49 3.70 22.03
CA ASP A 369 -2.40 4.53 21.54
C ASP A 369 -2.04 4.19 20.08
N TYR A 370 -1.15 4.97 19.48
CA TYR A 370 -0.68 4.76 18.12
C TYR A 370 -0.03 3.37 17.90
N ARG A 371 0.56 2.78 18.94
CA ARG A 371 1.23 1.46 18.83
C ARG A 371 0.21 0.33 18.70
N SER A 372 -0.97 0.51 19.28
CA SER A 372 -2.09 -0.45 19.19
C SER A 372 -2.86 -0.41 17.86
N GLU A 373 -2.53 0.52 16.95
CA GLU A 373 -3.11 0.54 15.61
C GLU A 373 -2.61 -0.65 14.77
N THR A 374 -3.49 -1.25 13.96
CA THR A 374 -3.26 -2.56 13.34
C THR A 374 -2.38 -2.54 12.08
N HIS A 375 -2.21 -1.40 11.41
CA HIS A 375 -1.23 -1.18 10.35
C HIS A 375 -1.10 -2.28 9.26
N ALA A 376 -2.19 -2.88 8.77
CA ALA A 376 -2.07 -4.01 7.84
C ALA A 376 -1.23 -3.69 6.58
N SER A 377 -0.31 -4.60 6.22
CA SER A 377 0.55 -4.51 5.04
C SER A 377 0.56 -5.86 4.29
N PRO A 378 0.22 -5.90 2.98
CA PRO A 378 0.26 -7.12 2.19
C PRO A 378 1.69 -7.47 1.75
N SER A 379 1.92 -8.76 1.54
CA SER A 379 3.04 -9.27 0.73
C SER A 379 2.97 -8.77 -0.73
N PRO A 380 4.08 -8.81 -1.51
CA PRO A 380 4.12 -8.32 -2.88
C PRO A 380 3.02 -8.90 -3.77
N ASP A 381 2.71 -10.18 -3.65
CA ASP A 381 1.58 -10.74 -4.40
C ASP A 381 0.24 -10.51 -3.69
N GLY A 382 0.20 -10.24 -2.38
CA GLY A 382 -1.04 -10.06 -1.61
C GLY A 382 -1.67 -11.38 -1.16
N SER A 383 -0.97 -12.52 -1.27
CA SER A 383 -1.39 -13.81 -0.72
C SER A 383 -1.22 -13.90 0.80
N GLN A 384 -0.42 -13.01 1.38
CA GLN A 384 -0.20 -12.87 2.81
C GLN A 384 -0.40 -11.42 3.25
N VAL A 385 -0.89 -11.20 4.47
CA VAL A 385 -1.07 -9.86 5.06
C VAL A 385 -0.60 -9.86 6.49
N ILE A 386 0.37 -9.00 6.82
CA ILE A 386 0.87 -8.80 8.17
C ILE A 386 0.06 -7.69 8.83
N TRP A 387 -0.29 -7.84 10.10
CA TRP A 387 -1.07 -6.87 10.84
C TRP A 387 -0.81 -7.00 12.34
N SER A 388 -0.98 -5.90 13.07
CA SER A 388 -0.67 -5.80 14.49
C SER A 388 -1.91 -5.79 15.38
N SER A 389 -1.82 -6.33 16.59
CA SER A 389 -2.90 -6.27 17.58
C SER A 389 -2.40 -6.49 19.00
N ASN A 390 -3.05 -5.82 19.96
CA ASN A 390 -2.94 -6.09 21.40
C ASN A 390 -3.97 -7.12 21.90
N TRP A 391 -4.76 -7.70 21.00
CA TRP A 391 -5.74 -8.75 21.28
C TRP A 391 -6.74 -8.38 22.38
N GLY A 392 -7.24 -7.14 22.34
CA GLY A 392 -8.28 -6.67 23.23
C GLY A 392 -7.79 -6.26 24.62
N VAL A 393 -6.47 -6.13 24.82
CA VAL A 393 -5.87 -5.69 26.09
C VAL A 393 -5.37 -4.25 25.97
N PRO A 394 -6.10 -3.23 26.48
CA PRO A 394 -5.66 -1.85 26.43
C PRO A 394 -4.31 -1.67 27.14
N GLY A 395 -3.34 -1.06 26.46
CA GLY A 395 -1.97 -0.90 26.96
C GLY A 395 -1.18 -2.21 27.11
N GLY A 396 -1.74 -3.34 26.67
CA GLY A 396 -1.07 -4.62 26.62
C GLY A 396 -0.06 -4.71 25.48
N PRO A 397 0.75 -5.79 25.43
CA PRO A 397 1.75 -5.95 24.39
C PRO A 397 1.14 -6.06 22.99
N VAL A 398 1.76 -5.44 22.00
CA VAL A 398 1.34 -5.51 20.59
C VAL A 398 2.16 -6.55 19.83
N TYR A 399 1.46 -7.49 19.19
CA TYR A 399 2.05 -8.56 18.40
C TYR A 399 1.74 -8.39 16.92
N ASP A 400 2.53 -9.03 16.07
CA ASP A 400 2.22 -9.20 14.65
C ASP A 400 1.64 -10.58 14.37
N PHE A 401 0.68 -10.57 13.46
CA PHE A 401 -0.01 -11.71 12.90
C PHE A 401 0.12 -11.69 11.39
N VAL A 402 0.11 -12.86 10.76
CA VAL A 402 0.07 -12.99 9.30
C VAL A 402 -1.13 -13.82 8.91
N SER A 403 -2.05 -13.22 8.15
CA SER A 403 -3.16 -13.91 7.50
C SER A 403 -2.75 -14.43 6.12
N ARG A 404 -3.27 -15.60 5.72
CA ARG A 404 -3.10 -16.15 4.37
C ARG A 404 -4.40 -16.05 3.59
N LEU A 405 -4.29 -15.64 2.34
CA LEU A 405 -5.41 -15.38 1.44
C LEU A 405 -5.29 -16.24 0.19
N ASP A 406 -6.30 -17.07 -0.02
CA ASP A 406 -6.52 -17.70 -1.31
C ASP A 406 -7.21 -16.70 -2.24
N TRP A 407 -6.63 -16.42 -3.39
CA TRP A 407 -7.29 -15.60 -4.41
C TRP A 407 -7.97 -16.54 -5.39
N PRO A 408 -9.25 -16.31 -5.73
CA PRO A 408 -9.84 -17.04 -6.85
C PRO A 408 -8.97 -16.81 -8.09
N GLU A 409 -8.77 -17.85 -8.90
CA GLU A 409 -8.07 -17.70 -10.17
C GLU A 409 -8.76 -16.57 -10.95
N GLU A 410 -8.01 -15.51 -11.27
CA GLU A 410 -8.53 -14.48 -12.17
C GLU A 410 -8.82 -15.19 -13.50
N PRO A 411 -10.06 -15.10 -14.04
CA PRO A 411 -10.36 -15.70 -15.33
C PRO A 411 -9.38 -15.10 -16.32
N SER A 412 -8.56 -15.95 -16.94
CA SER A 412 -7.53 -15.55 -17.88
C SER A 412 -8.17 -14.66 -18.95
N SER A 413 -8.03 -13.34 -18.82
CA SER A 413 -8.40 -12.45 -19.92
C SER A 413 -7.48 -12.86 -21.07
N ASN A 414 -8.08 -13.16 -22.22
CA ASN A 414 -7.40 -13.61 -23.43
C ASN A 414 -6.28 -12.63 -23.78
N ARG A 415 -5.09 -12.88 -23.24
CA ARG A 415 -3.85 -12.28 -23.70
C ARG A 415 -3.61 -12.92 -25.05
N LYS A 416 -4.19 -12.32 -26.10
CA LYS A 416 -3.89 -12.69 -27.48
C LYS A 416 -2.37 -12.65 -27.61
N GLU A 417 -1.76 -13.82 -27.68
CA GLU A 417 -0.39 -13.96 -28.13
C GLU A 417 -0.31 -13.29 -29.50
N ILE A 418 0.41 -12.17 -29.58
CA ILE A 418 0.87 -11.66 -30.86
C ILE A 418 2.03 -12.58 -31.25
N VAL A 419 1.69 -13.69 -31.89
CA VAL A 419 2.68 -14.51 -32.61
C VAL A 419 3.20 -13.66 -33.75
N THR A 420 4.42 -13.19 -33.60
CA THR A 420 5.20 -12.58 -34.69
C THR A 420 5.60 -13.69 -35.65
N ASN A 421 4.79 -13.92 -36.69
CA ASN A 421 5.26 -14.69 -37.83
C ASN A 421 6.31 -13.88 -38.57
N GLY A 422 7.56 -14.29 -38.40
CA GLY A 422 8.65 -13.87 -39.26
C GLY A 422 8.38 -14.27 -40.71
N ILE A 423 8.66 -13.36 -41.62
CA ILE A 423 8.79 -13.65 -43.05
C ILE A 423 10.20 -13.19 -43.44
N HIS A 424 10.95 -14.15 -43.98
CA HIS A 424 12.24 -14.01 -44.65
C HIS A 424 12.18 -13.12 -45.87
#